data_AF-A0A0F8XCV1-F1
#
_entry.id   AF-A0A0F8XCV1-F1
#
_cell.length_a   1.000
_cell.length_b   1.000
_cell.length_c   1.000
_cell.angle_alpha   90.00
_cell.angle_beta   90.00
_cell.angle_gamma   90.00
#
_symmetry.space_group_name_H-M   'P 1'
#
loop_
_entity.id
_entity.type
_entity.pdbx_description
1 polymer ?
#
loop_
_entity_poly.entity_id
_entity_poly.type
_entity_poly.pdbx_seq_one_letter_code
_entity_poly.pdbx_strand_id
1 'polypeptide(L)'
;MTTEKAERLERISVAAMDEILGQKFPVLDQGFIRVIDYMGDDSAITQAARVSYGAGTKKVSEDEGLIRYLMRLRHTTPFEMCEIKLHIRVPMDVMRQWIRHRTANVNEYSTRYSEAIDANQTTAPGEWRSQSGRNKQGSRGLVTEWPDSYDQAWETGNPV
;
A
#
# COMPACT_ATOMS: atom_id res chain seq x y z
N MET A 1 2.98 -40.41 -30.90
CA MET A 1 2.98 -39.03 -30.35
C MET A 1 1.54 -38.64 -30.09
N THR A 2 1.07 -38.83 -28.86
CA THR A 2 -0.22 -38.28 -28.40
C THR A 2 -0.05 -36.76 -28.28
N THR A 3 -0.83 -36.01 -29.05
CA THR A 3 -0.89 -34.56 -28.94
C THR A 3 -1.53 -34.23 -27.59
N GLU A 4 -0.74 -33.86 -26.58
CA GLU A 4 -1.30 -33.32 -25.34
C GLU A 4 -2.07 -32.04 -25.71
N LYS A 5 -3.38 -32.06 -25.46
CA LYS A 5 -4.19 -30.84 -25.54
C LYS A 5 -3.72 -29.93 -24.42
N ALA A 6 -3.22 -28.75 -24.79
CA ALA A 6 -2.94 -27.70 -23.82
C ALA A 6 -4.21 -27.41 -23.01
N GLU A 7 -4.10 -27.47 -21.69
CA GLU A 7 -5.18 -27.13 -20.79
C GLU A 7 -5.45 -25.63 -20.86
N ARG A 8 -6.71 -25.23 -21.01
CA ARG A 8 -7.10 -23.82 -21.05
C ARG A 8 -7.17 -23.30 -19.61
N LEU A 9 -6.24 -22.43 -19.25
CA LEU A 9 -6.25 -21.75 -17.95
C LEU A 9 -7.12 -20.50 -18.01
N GLU A 10 -7.99 -20.33 -17.01
CA GLU A 10 -8.75 -19.11 -16.81
C GLU A 10 -8.04 -18.21 -15.80
N ARG A 11 -8.25 -16.90 -15.92
CA ARG A 11 -7.69 -15.93 -14.98
C ARG A 11 -8.50 -15.99 -13.69
N ILE A 12 -7.81 -16.05 -12.55
CA ILE A 12 -8.43 -15.92 -11.23
C ILE A 12 -9.16 -14.57 -11.15
N SER A 13 -10.40 -14.59 -10.66
CA SER A 13 -11.21 -13.40 -10.40
C SER A 13 -11.79 -13.49 -8.99
N VAL A 14 -11.77 -12.37 -8.28
CA VAL A 14 -12.25 -12.21 -6.92
C VAL A 14 -13.26 -11.07 -6.94
N ALA A 15 -14.54 -11.39 -6.77
CA ALA A 15 -15.64 -10.44 -6.93
C ALA A 15 -15.43 -9.13 -6.14
N ALA A 16 -14.99 -9.23 -4.88
CA ALA A 16 -14.73 -8.06 -4.04
C ALA A 16 -13.58 -7.19 -4.56
N MET A 17 -12.55 -7.79 -5.19
CA MET A 17 -11.46 -7.04 -5.81
C MET A 17 -11.92 -6.41 -7.12
N ASP A 18 -12.69 -7.15 -7.93
CA ASP A 18 -13.23 -6.68 -9.20
C ASP A 18 -14.18 -5.49 -9.01
N GLU A 19 -14.95 -5.49 -7.92
CA GLU A 19 -15.80 -4.35 -7.53
C GLU A 19 -14.97 -3.07 -7.34
N ILE A 20 -13.81 -3.15 -6.68
CA ILE A 20 -12.98 -1.98 -6.36
C ILE A 20 -11.98 -1.60 -7.46
N LEU A 21 -11.83 -2.41 -8.51
CA LEU A 21 -10.93 -2.10 -9.62
C LEU A 21 -11.28 -0.74 -10.23
N GLY A 22 -10.27 0.12 -10.35
CA GLY A 22 -10.44 1.46 -10.90
C GLY A 22 -11.10 2.48 -9.96
N GLN A 23 -11.64 2.06 -8.82
CA GLN A 23 -12.22 2.98 -7.84
C GLN A 23 -11.13 3.78 -7.12
N LYS A 24 -11.34 5.09 -6.97
CA LYS A 24 -10.42 5.97 -6.23
C LYS A 24 -10.89 6.09 -4.80
N PHE A 25 -10.03 5.70 -3.86
CA PHE A 25 -10.20 5.96 -2.45
C PHE A 25 -9.44 7.24 -2.10
N PRO A 26 -10.14 8.35 -1.79
CA PRO A 26 -9.49 9.63 -1.49
C PRO A 26 -8.70 9.52 -0.18
N VAL A 27 -7.51 10.11 -0.15
CA VAL A 27 -6.60 10.12 1.00
C VAL A 27 -5.97 11.50 1.08
N LEU A 28 -5.90 12.07 2.30
CA LEU A 28 -5.51 13.47 2.52
C LEU A 28 -6.46 14.44 1.78
N ASP A 29 -5.96 15.56 1.25
CA ASP A 29 -6.81 16.58 0.60
C ASP A 29 -7.05 16.28 -0.89
N GLN A 30 -6.00 15.92 -1.62
CA GLN A 30 -6.01 15.71 -3.08
C GLN A 30 -5.41 14.37 -3.50
N GLY A 31 -5.01 13.55 -2.53
CA GLY A 31 -4.44 12.23 -2.78
C GLY A 31 -5.51 11.17 -3.02
N PHE A 32 -5.08 10.04 -3.56
CA PHE A 32 -5.92 8.84 -3.62
C PHE A 32 -5.07 7.58 -3.75
N ILE A 33 -5.68 6.45 -3.43
CA ILE A 33 -5.20 5.12 -3.78
C ILE A 33 -6.25 4.45 -4.66
N ARG A 34 -5.81 3.77 -5.70
CA ARG A 34 -6.68 3.04 -6.63
C ARG A 34 -6.04 1.71 -7.00
N VAL A 35 -6.80 0.63 -6.92
CA VAL A 35 -6.36 -0.67 -7.43
C VAL A 35 -6.48 -0.65 -8.96
N ILE A 36 -5.39 -0.98 -9.64
CA ILE A 36 -5.34 -1.07 -11.11
C ILE A 36 -5.50 -2.51 -11.56
N ASP A 37 -4.90 -3.44 -10.81
CA ASP A 37 -4.81 -4.84 -11.19
C ASP A 37 -4.42 -5.67 -9.98
N TYR A 38 -4.69 -6.97 -10.03
CA TYR A 38 -4.22 -7.93 -9.05
C TYR A 38 -3.99 -9.30 -9.70
N MET A 39 -3.23 -10.13 -9.00
CA MET A 39 -2.94 -11.50 -9.37
C MET A 39 -3.02 -12.38 -8.11
N GLY A 40 -3.65 -13.54 -8.25
CA GLY A 40 -3.80 -14.51 -7.17
C GLY A 40 -4.98 -14.23 -6.24
N ASP A 41 -5.31 -15.25 -5.46
CA ASP A 41 -6.28 -15.25 -4.37
C ASP A 41 -5.78 -16.21 -3.27
N ASP A 42 -6.61 -16.50 -2.27
CA ASP A 42 -6.27 -17.46 -1.20
C ASP A 42 -5.93 -18.86 -1.74
N SER A 43 -6.49 -19.25 -2.89
CA SER A 43 -6.17 -20.53 -3.54
C SER A 43 -4.74 -20.56 -4.09
N ALA A 44 -4.24 -19.43 -4.61
CA ALA A 44 -2.85 -19.32 -5.07
C ALA A 44 -1.85 -19.53 -3.92
N ILE A 45 -2.15 -18.99 -2.74
CA ILE A 45 -1.33 -19.16 -1.52
C ILE A 45 -1.32 -20.63 -1.10
N THR A 46 -2.50 -21.24 -0.99
CA THR A 46 -2.61 -22.62 -0.52
C THR A 46 -2.08 -23.63 -1.52
N GLN A 47 -2.26 -23.40 -2.82
CA GLN A 47 -1.66 -24.19 -3.90
C GLN A 47 -0.14 -24.14 -3.79
N ALA A 48 0.45 -22.95 -3.70
CA ALA A 48 1.90 -22.79 -3.59
C ALA A 48 2.48 -23.47 -2.34
N ALA A 49 1.81 -23.35 -1.19
CA ALA A 49 2.21 -24.06 0.02
C ALA A 49 2.12 -25.59 -0.14
N ARG A 50 1.13 -26.09 -0.89
CA ARG A 50 0.89 -27.53 -1.10
C ARG A 50 1.71 -28.14 -2.23
N VAL A 51 2.24 -27.35 -3.15
CA VAL A 51 3.22 -27.83 -4.15
C VAL A 51 4.41 -28.50 -3.46
N SER A 52 4.73 -28.09 -2.22
CA SER A 52 5.74 -28.74 -1.38
C SER A 52 5.32 -30.08 -0.77
N TYR A 53 4.02 -30.41 -0.71
CA TYR A 53 3.47 -31.58 -0.01
C TYR A 53 2.76 -32.61 -0.91
N GLY A 54 2.64 -32.34 -2.22
CA GLY A 54 1.98 -33.24 -3.18
C GLY A 54 0.46 -33.07 -3.24
N ALA A 55 -0.13 -33.38 -4.40
CA ALA A 55 -1.53 -33.11 -4.72
C ALA A 55 -2.49 -33.92 -3.84
N GLY A 56 -3.39 -33.23 -3.12
CA GLY A 56 -4.54 -33.82 -2.43
C GLY A 56 -5.74 -32.89 -2.50
N THR A 57 -6.88 -33.40 -2.96
CA THR A 57 -8.16 -32.69 -3.11
C THR A 57 -8.80 -32.42 -1.74
N LYS A 58 -9.00 -31.15 -1.35
CA LYS A 58 -9.60 -30.80 -0.03
C LYS A 58 -10.46 -29.52 -0.05
N LYS A 59 -11.20 -29.30 1.07
CA LYS A 59 -12.31 -28.33 1.24
C LYS A 59 -11.82 -26.92 1.67
N VAL A 60 -12.58 -25.89 1.31
CA VAL A 60 -12.35 -24.46 1.63
C VAL A 60 -12.09 -24.17 3.12
N SER A 61 -12.75 -24.88 4.05
CA SER A 61 -12.52 -24.66 5.50
C SER A 61 -11.11 -25.04 5.96
N GLU A 62 -10.41 -25.90 5.21
CA GLU A 62 -9.03 -26.27 5.50
C GLU A 62 -8.04 -25.22 4.98
N ASP A 63 -8.43 -24.40 4.00
CA ASP A 63 -7.58 -23.38 3.37
C ASP A 63 -7.34 -22.20 4.33
N GLU A 64 -8.40 -21.70 4.97
CA GLU A 64 -8.28 -20.63 5.96
C GLU A 64 -7.38 -21.05 7.15
N GLY A 65 -7.56 -22.30 7.62
CA GLY A 65 -6.72 -22.87 8.67
C GLY A 65 -5.25 -22.95 8.26
N LEU A 66 -4.97 -23.35 7.01
CA LEU A 66 -3.62 -23.40 6.46
C LEU A 66 -3.00 -22.00 6.34
N ILE A 67 -3.72 -21.01 5.79
CA ILE A 67 -3.23 -19.64 5.66
C ILE A 67 -2.86 -19.07 7.04
N ARG A 68 -3.74 -19.21 8.04
CA ARG A 68 -3.47 -18.77 9.42
C ARG A 68 -2.25 -19.49 10.01
N TYR A 69 -2.10 -20.79 9.74
CA TYR A 69 -0.94 -21.56 10.17
C TYR A 69 0.37 -21.05 9.55
N LEU A 70 0.38 -20.78 8.24
CA LEU A 70 1.54 -20.22 7.52
C LEU A 70 1.93 -18.85 8.09
N MET A 71 0.96 -17.96 8.31
CA MET A 71 1.21 -16.65 8.92
C MET A 71 1.82 -16.77 10.32
N ARG A 72 1.28 -17.67 11.16
CA ARG A 72 1.78 -17.88 12.54
C ARG A 72 3.24 -18.36 12.56
N LEU A 73 3.62 -19.19 11.60
CA LEU A 73 5.00 -19.67 11.46
C LEU A 73 5.90 -18.76 10.62
N ARG A 74 5.37 -17.63 10.13
CA ARG A 74 6.07 -16.70 9.23
C ARG A 74 6.61 -17.39 7.98
N HIS A 75 5.88 -18.40 7.48
CA HIS A 75 6.19 -18.98 6.18
C HIS A 75 5.62 -18.07 5.09
N THR A 76 6.40 -17.08 4.68
CA THR A 76 5.93 -15.97 3.84
C THR A 76 5.98 -16.26 2.34
N THR A 77 6.81 -17.17 1.87
CA THR A 77 6.98 -17.47 0.44
C THR A 77 5.68 -17.79 -0.30
N PRO A 78 4.72 -18.57 0.25
CA PRO A 78 3.43 -18.78 -0.43
C PRO A 78 2.62 -17.50 -0.65
N PHE A 79 2.81 -16.47 0.18
CA PHE A 79 2.12 -15.19 0.04
C PHE A 79 2.69 -14.32 -1.09
N GLU A 80 3.90 -14.62 -1.59
CA GLU A 80 4.50 -13.91 -2.73
C GLU A 80 3.83 -14.27 -4.07
N MET A 81 2.95 -15.27 -4.08
CA MET A 81 2.16 -15.66 -5.27
C MET A 81 0.96 -14.75 -5.52
N CYS A 82 0.70 -13.81 -4.61
CA CYS A 82 -0.33 -12.79 -4.77
C CYS A 82 0.32 -11.42 -4.97
N GLU A 83 -0.13 -10.69 -6.00
CA GLU A 83 0.35 -9.35 -6.30
C GLU A 83 -0.81 -8.36 -6.43
N ILE A 84 -0.55 -7.10 -6.06
CA ILE A 84 -1.48 -5.99 -6.26
C ILE A 84 -0.76 -4.81 -6.91
N LYS A 85 -1.41 -4.21 -7.91
CA LYS A 85 -0.92 -3.05 -8.64
C LYS A 85 -1.73 -1.83 -8.23
N LEU A 86 -1.05 -0.83 -7.70
CA LEU A 86 -1.68 0.39 -7.18
C LEU A 86 -1.32 1.58 -8.06
N HIS A 87 -2.30 2.47 -8.25
CA HIS A 87 -2.09 3.83 -8.73
C HIS A 87 -2.35 4.79 -7.57
N ILE A 88 -1.31 5.54 -7.22
CA ILE A 88 -1.29 6.33 -5.99
C ILE A 88 -0.94 7.76 -6.36
N ARG A 89 -1.69 8.72 -5.79
CA ARG A 89 -1.33 10.14 -5.77
C ARG A 89 -1.12 10.52 -4.31
N VAL A 90 0.10 10.93 -3.98
CA VAL A 90 0.51 11.31 -2.62
C VAL A 90 1.48 12.50 -2.68
N PRO A 91 1.65 13.24 -1.56
CA PRO A 91 2.66 14.28 -1.46
C PRO A 91 4.08 13.70 -1.55
N MET A 92 5.04 14.51 -2.00
CA MET A 92 6.44 14.09 -2.18
C MET A 92 7.06 13.55 -0.89
N ASP A 93 6.75 14.13 0.27
CA ASP A 93 7.30 13.68 1.55
C ASP A 93 6.84 12.27 1.93
N VAL A 94 5.59 11.92 1.60
CA VAL A 94 5.04 10.58 1.76
C VAL A 94 5.70 9.62 0.76
N MET A 95 5.85 10.03 -0.50
CA MET A 95 6.52 9.22 -1.53
C MET A 95 7.98 8.89 -1.16
N ARG A 96 8.71 9.83 -0.56
CA ARG A 96 10.09 9.61 -0.08
C ARG A 96 10.19 8.55 1.02
N GLN A 97 9.15 8.37 1.81
CA GLN A 97 9.07 7.26 2.78
C GLN A 97 8.67 5.96 2.07
N TRP A 98 7.70 6.03 1.15
CA TRP A 98 7.19 4.88 0.42
C TRP A 98 8.26 4.17 -0.41
N ILE A 99 9.11 4.91 -1.11
CA ILE A 99 10.15 4.34 -1.99
C ILE A 99 11.23 3.55 -1.23
N ARG A 100 11.25 3.61 0.11
CA ARG A 100 12.17 2.84 0.95
C ARG A 100 11.80 1.34 1.01
N HIS A 101 10.59 0.97 0.60
CA HIS A 101 10.14 -0.41 0.48
C HIS A 101 10.70 -1.05 -0.80
N ARG A 102 11.97 -1.47 -0.75
CA ARG A 102 12.77 -1.95 -1.89
C ARG A 102 12.28 -3.24 -2.56
N THR A 103 11.33 -3.95 -1.95
CA THR A 103 10.76 -5.17 -2.52
C THR A 103 9.62 -4.89 -3.51
N ALA A 104 9.15 -3.64 -3.61
CA ALA A 104 8.10 -3.25 -4.54
C ALA A 104 8.67 -2.77 -5.88
N ASN A 105 7.91 -3.00 -6.94
CA ASN A 105 8.16 -2.41 -8.26
C ASN A 105 7.42 -1.06 -8.35
N VAL A 106 8.16 0.03 -8.57
CA VAL A 106 7.61 1.39 -8.50
C VAL A 106 8.00 2.20 -9.74
N ASN A 107 7.02 2.88 -10.33
CA ASN A 107 7.22 3.91 -11.35
C ASN A 107 6.61 5.22 -10.85
N GLU A 108 7.28 6.34 -11.11
CA GLU A 108 6.86 7.67 -10.65
C GLU A 108 6.73 8.64 -11.82
N TYR A 109 5.80 9.59 -11.69
CA TYR A 109 5.69 10.72 -12.59
C TYR A 109 6.95 11.59 -12.55
N SER A 110 7.58 11.80 -13.70
CA SER A 110 8.86 12.53 -13.78
C SER A 110 8.64 13.98 -14.22
N THR A 111 8.93 14.91 -13.33
CA THR A 111 8.94 16.36 -13.63
C THR A 111 10.10 16.79 -14.54
N ARG A 112 11.02 15.88 -14.88
CA ARG A 112 12.09 16.14 -15.87
C ARG A 112 11.55 16.16 -17.30
N TYR A 113 10.45 15.47 -17.55
CA TYR A 113 9.87 15.28 -18.89
C TYR A 113 8.45 15.82 -19.01
N SER A 114 7.84 16.21 -17.90
CA SER A 114 6.44 16.61 -17.83
C SER A 114 6.29 17.78 -16.86
N GLU A 115 5.29 18.62 -17.08
CA GLU A 115 5.08 19.80 -16.26
C GLU A 115 4.79 19.42 -14.80
N ALA A 116 5.30 20.21 -13.87
CA ALA A 116 5.01 20.00 -12.46
C ALA A 116 3.50 20.22 -12.22
N ILE A 117 2.92 19.33 -11.42
CA ILE A 117 1.52 19.47 -11.04
C ILE A 117 1.44 20.57 -9.98
N ASP A 118 0.73 21.65 -10.28
CA ASP A 118 0.50 22.76 -9.35
C ASP A 118 -0.54 22.37 -8.29
N ALA A 119 -0.11 21.55 -7.34
CA ALA A 119 -0.92 21.12 -6.22
C ALA A 119 -0.07 20.80 -5.00
N ASN A 120 -0.57 21.17 -3.83
CA ASN A 120 0.12 21.01 -2.56
C ASN A 120 -0.80 20.35 -1.52
N GLN A 121 -0.19 19.54 -0.65
CA GLN A 121 -0.86 19.11 0.57
C GLN A 121 -0.90 20.29 1.54
N THR A 122 -2.08 20.59 2.04
CA THR A 122 -2.28 21.60 3.08
C THR A 122 -2.69 20.93 4.40
N THR A 123 -2.38 21.60 5.50
CA THR A 123 -2.85 21.22 6.85
C THR A 123 -3.65 22.40 7.38
N ALA A 124 -4.90 22.18 7.78
CA ALA A 124 -5.75 23.28 8.24
C ALA A 124 -5.23 23.86 9.57
N PRO A 125 -5.54 25.14 9.90
CA PRO A 125 -5.01 25.82 11.08
C PRO A 125 -5.23 25.10 12.44
N GLY A 126 -6.19 24.17 12.54
CA GLY A 126 -6.43 23.37 13.74
C GLY A 126 -5.97 21.91 13.65
N GLU A 127 -5.36 21.50 12.54
CA GLU A 127 -4.99 20.08 12.29
C GLU A 127 -3.51 19.80 12.54
N TRP A 128 -2.73 20.84 12.85
CA TRP A 128 -1.35 20.68 13.27
C TRP A 128 -1.25 19.86 14.54
N ARG A 129 -0.26 18.98 14.60
CA ARG A 129 -0.07 18.05 15.73
C ARG A 129 1.20 18.39 16.50
N SER A 130 1.14 18.33 17.82
CA SER A 130 2.31 18.58 18.66
C SER A 130 3.30 17.42 18.60
N GLN A 131 4.58 17.66 18.88
CA GLN A 131 5.59 16.60 18.92
C GLN A 131 5.31 15.63 20.08
N SER A 132 5.43 14.32 19.84
CA SER A 132 5.34 13.34 20.93
C SER A 132 6.56 13.42 21.84
N GLY A 133 6.34 13.53 23.15
CA GLY A 133 7.42 13.54 24.15
C GLY A 133 8.12 12.18 24.35
N ARG A 134 7.54 11.08 23.84
CA ARG A 134 8.13 9.72 23.95
C ARG A 134 8.80 9.25 22.66
N ASN A 135 8.22 9.60 21.52
CA ASN A 135 8.73 9.19 20.22
C ASN A 135 9.08 10.43 19.40
N LYS A 136 10.37 10.63 19.13
CA LYS A 136 10.87 11.74 18.32
C LYS A 136 10.36 11.72 16.86
N GLN A 137 9.87 10.58 16.38
CA GLN A 137 9.25 10.43 15.06
C GLN A 137 7.71 10.45 15.11
N GLY A 138 7.12 10.56 16.30
CA GLY A 138 5.67 10.54 16.50
C GLY A 138 5.11 11.92 16.81
N SER A 139 3.82 12.09 16.55
CA SER A 139 3.06 13.27 16.93
C SER A 139 2.02 12.93 18.00
N ARG A 140 1.58 13.94 18.76
CA ARG A 140 0.61 13.85 19.85
C ARG A 140 -0.40 14.98 19.74
N GLY A 141 -1.69 14.63 19.84
CA GLY A 141 -2.77 15.61 19.93
C GLY A 141 -2.80 16.62 18.79
N LEU A 142 -3.69 17.60 18.90
CA LEU A 142 -3.64 18.82 18.09
C LEU A 142 -2.86 19.89 18.85
N VAL A 143 -2.23 20.80 18.12
CA VAL A 143 -1.63 22.01 18.70
C VAL A 143 -2.78 22.93 19.12
N THR A 144 -2.86 23.24 20.40
CA THR A 144 -3.83 24.19 20.96
C THR A 144 -3.24 25.58 21.15
N GLU A 145 -1.93 25.65 21.37
CA GLU A 145 -1.16 26.88 21.57
C GLU A 145 0.16 26.74 20.81
N TRP A 146 0.50 27.74 20.00
CA TRP A 146 1.78 27.79 19.30
C TRP A 146 2.87 28.20 20.28
N PRO A 147 4.09 27.64 20.20
CA PRO A 147 5.19 28.11 21.03
C PRO A 147 5.53 29.56 20.69
N ASP A 148 5.72 30.42 21.71
CA ASP A 148 6.04 31.86 21.57
C ASP A 148 7.20 32.17 20.60
N SER A 149 8.11 31.21 20.40
CA SER A 149 9.24 31.33 19.47
C SER A 149 8.85 31.36 17.99
N TYR A 150 7.65 30.94 17.62
CA TYR A 150 7.17 30.91 16.23
C TYR A 150 6.50 32.22 15.80
N ASP A 151 5.87 32.95 16.72
CA ASP A 151 5.24 34.25 16.41
C ASP A 151 6.28 35.30 15.98
N GLN A 152 7.48 35.25 16.56
CA GLN A 152 8.56 36.21 16.26
C GLN A 152 9.22 36.00 14.89
N ALA A 153 9.21 34.79 14.34
CA ALA A 153 9.90 34.45 13.09
C ALA A 153 9.16 34.99 11.84
N TRP A 154 7.82 35.03 11.89
CA TRP A 154 7.00 35.54 10.78
C TRP A 154 7.01 37.07 10.70
N GLU A 155 7.16 37.76 11.82
CA GLU A 155 7.20 39.24 11.85
C GLU A 155 8.58 39.81 11.48
N THR A 156 9.66 39.07 11.72
CA THR A 156 11.04 39.56 11.52
C THR A 156 11.68 39.11 10.20
N GLY A 157 11.00 38.24 9.43
CA GLY A 157 11.49 37.78 8.12
C GLY A 157 12.78 36.94 8.17
N ASN A 158 13.20 36.52 9.36
CA ASN A 158 14.35 35.63 9.54
C ASN A 158 13.87 34.21 9.83
N PRO A 159 14.13 33.23 8.94
CA PRO A 159 13.79 31.85 9.22
C PRO A 159 14.68 31.31 10.34
N VAL A 160 14.07 30.56 11.25
CA VAL A 160 14.77 29.71 12.24
C VAL A 160 15.34 28.47 11.57
#